data_AF-A0A4R0N9B1-F1
#
_entry.id   AF-A0A4R0N9B1-F1
#
_cell.length_a   1.000
_cell.length_b   1.000
_cell.length_c   1.000
_cell.angle_alpha   90.00
_cell.angle_beta   90.00
_cell.angle_gamma   90.00
#
_symmetry.space_group_name_H-M   'P 1'
#
loop_
_entity.id
_entity.type
_entity.pdbx_description
1 polymer ?
#
loop_
_entity_poly.entity_id
_entity_poly.type
_entity_poly.pdbx_seq_one_letter_code
_entity_poly.pdbx_strand_id
1 'polypeptide(L)' 'MDIWVRSKVLFWGSLVGHLEKYDNGYRFTYDSKNLSGESVRPISLSFSLF' A
#
# COMPACT_ATOMS: atom_id res chain seq x y z
N MET A 1 0.50 -15.34 12.10
CA MET A 1 -0.03 -15.03 10.76
C MET A 1 1.18 -14.88 9.89
N ASP A 2 1.41 -15.84 9.01
CA ASP A 2 2.61 -15.86 8.18
C ASP A 2 2.34 -15.14 6.86
N ILE A 3 3.30 -14.34 6.40
CA ILE A 3 3.23 -13.65 5.12
C ILE A 3 3.70 -14.62 4.04
N TRP A 4 2.85 -14.89 3.07
CA TRP A 4 3.18 -15.80 1.95
C TRP A 4 3.87 -15.07 0.82
N VAL A 5 3.36 -13.88 0.49
CA VAL A 5 3.84 -13.07 -0.62
C VAL A 5 3.74 -11.60 -0.25
N ARG A 6 4.76 -10.83 -0.65
CA ARG A 6 4.76 -9.37 -0.54
C ARG A 6 5.11 -8.74 -1.89
N SER A 7 4.23 -7.88 -2.37
CA SER A 7 4.37 -7.17 -3.64
C SER A 7 4.50 -5.68 -3.41
N LYS A 8 5.37 -5.02 -4.19
CA LYS A 8 5.45 -3.55 -4.24
C LYS A 8 4.33 -3.00 -5.11
N VAL A 9 3.68 -1.93 -4.65
CA VAL A 9 2.71 -1.17 -5.44
C VAL A 9 3.34 0.15 -5.84
N LEU A 10 3.42 0.40 -7.14
CA LEU A 10 4.08 1.58 -7.71
C LEU A 10 3.06 2.49 -8.41
N PHE A 11 3.26 3.79 -8.32
CA PHE A 11 2.56 4.80 -9.12
C PHE A 11 3.60 5.68 -9.79
N TRP A 12 3.62 5.68 -11.12
CA TRP A 12 4.63 6.39 -11.92
C TRP A 12 6.09 6.08 -11.50
N GLY A 13 6.34 4.83 -11.08
CA GLY A 13 7.66 4.38 -10.62
C GLY A 13 7.96 4.66 -9.14
N SER A 14 7.17 5.49 -8.46
CA SER A 14 7.29 5.76 -7.02
C SER A 14 6.61 4.68 -6.20
N LEU A 15 7.25 4.22 -5.14
CA LEU A 15 6.71 3.20 -4.22
C LEU A 15 5.58 3.80 -3.37
N VAL A 16 4.34 3.37 -3.62
CA VAL A 16 3.15 3.84 -2.88
C VAL A 16 2.87 2.99 -1.65
N GLY A 17 3.25 1.71 -1.67
CA GLY A 17 3.00 0.81 -0.56
C GLY A 17 3.30 -0.64 -0.91
N HIS A 18 2.86 -1.52 -0.02
CA HIS A 18 3.00 -2.96 -0.15
C HIS A 18 1.65 -3.65 -0.05
N LEU A 19 1.44 -4.65 -0.90
CA LEU A 19 0.33 -5.59 -0.78
C LEU A 19 0.89 -6.92 -0.26
N GLU A 20 0.38 -7.36 0.88
CA GLU A 20 0.80 -8.59 1.56
C GLU A 20 -0.35 -9.59 1.53
N LYS A 21 -0.04 -10.82 1.12
CA LYS A 21 -0.96 -11.97 1.17
C LYS A 21 -0.67 -12.78 2.44
N TYR A 22 -1.73 -13.03 3.20
CA TYR A 22 -1.76 -13.91 4.36
C TYR A 22 -2.70 -15.09 4.09
N ASP A 23 -2.69 -16.08 4.99
CA ASP A 23 -3.57 -17.26 4.91
C ASP A 23 -5.06 -16.88 4.79
N ASN A 24 -5.47 -15.80 5.45
CA ASN A 24 -6.87 -15.41 5.58
C ASN A 24 -7.23 -14.12 4.84
N GLY A 25 -6.37 -13.64 3.94
CA GLY A 25 -6.69 -12.47 3.12
C GLY A 25 -5.49 -11.64 2.72
N TYR A 26 -5.75 -10.35 2.51
CA TYR A 26 -4.78 -9.38 2.01
C TYR A 26 -4.74 -8.16 2.91
N ARG A 27 -3.55 -7.60 3.07
CA ARG A 27 -3.34 -6.29 3.69
C ARG A 27 -2.62 -5.39 2.72
N PHE A 28 -3.17 -4.21 2.50
CA PHE A 28 -2.45 -3.14 1.84
C PHE A 28 -1.90 -2.18 2.91
N THR A 29 -0.67 -1.71 2.74
CA THR A 29 -0.04 -0.74 3.63
C THR A 29 0.68 0.31 2.82
N TYR A 30 0.31 1.57 3.02
CA TYR A 30 0.96 2.71 2.38
C TYR A 30 2.41 2.87 2.83
N ASP A 31 3.26 3.30 1.91
CA ASP A 31 4.63 3.70 2.21
C ASP A 31 4.61 5.06 2.92
N SER A 32 5.22 5.13 4.11
CA SER A 32 5.18 6.32 4.95
C SER A 32 5.81 7.55 4.31
N LYS A 33 6.78 7.37 3.40
CA LYS A 33 7.41 8.49 2.68
C LYS A 33 6.49 9.07 1.61
N ASN A 34 5.54 8.26 1.13
CA ASN A 34 4.53 8.70 0.18
C ASN A 34 3.32 9.35 0.85
N LEU A 35 3.23 9.33 2.19
CA LEU A 35 2.15 9.97 2.97
C LEU A 35 2.42 11.44 3.32
N SER A 36 3.63 11.96 3.07
CA SER A 36 4.02 13.32 3.48
C SER A 36 4.14 14.34 2.33
N GLY A 37 3.69 13.99 1.12
CA GLY A 37 3.73 14.90 -0.04
C GLY A 37 2.48 15.80 -0.17
N GLU A 38 2.58 16.94 -0.84
CA GLU A 38 1.42 17.85 -1.06
C GLU A 38 0.37 17.29 -2.04
N SER A 39 0.57 16.10 -2.61
CA SER A 39 -0.32 15.47 -3.60
C SER A 39 -0.56 13.99 -3.37
N VAL A 40 -0.53 13.54 -2.11
CA VAL A 40 -0.86 12.14 -1.79
C VAL A 40 -2.31 11.85 -2.18
N ARG A 41 -2.51 10.76 -2.91
CA ARG A 41 -3.83 10.25 -3.27
C ARG A 41 -3.95 8.81 -2.79
N PRO A 42 -5.12 8.41 -2.27
CA PRO A 42 -5.35 7.02 -1.96
C PRO A 42 -5.35 6.19 -3.25
N ILE A 43 -4.93 4.92 -3.16
CA ILE A 43 -4.99 3.99 -4.30
C ILE A 43 -6.43 3.68 -4.72
N SER A 44 -7.39 3.88 -3.81
CA SER A 44 -8.83 3.75 -4.02
C SER A 44 -9.55 4.49 -2.90
N LEU A 45 -10.74 5.03 -3.16
CA LEU A 45 -11.55 5.68 -2.13
C LEU A 45 -11.96 4.75 -0.98
N SER A 46 -11.90 3.43 -1.18
CA SER A 46 -12.11 2.44 -0.12
C SER A 46 -10.88 2.21 0.75
N PHE A 47 -9.72 2.75 0.37
CA PHE A 47 -8.46 2.67 1.09
C PHE A 47 -8.04 4.08 1.49
N SER A 48 -8.81 4.69 2.39
CA SER A 48 -8.52 6.04 2.89
C SER A 48 -7.11 6.13 3.46
N LEU A 49 -6.49 7.29 3.26
CA LEU A 49 -5.18 7.61 3.86
C LEU A 49 -5.31 7.88 5.37
N PHE A 50 -6.52 8.23 5.82
CA PHE A 50 -6.90 8.61 7.19
C PHE A 50 -8.32 8.12 7.49
#